data_AF-A0A971HQL7-F1
#
_entry.id   AF-A0A971HQL7-F1
#
_cell.length_a   1.000
_cell.length_b   1.000
_cell.length_c   1.000
_cell.angle_alpha   90.00
_cell.angle_beta   90.00
_cell.angle_gamma   90.00
#
_symmetry.space_group_name_H-M   'P 1'
#
loop_
_entity.id
_entity.type
_entity.pdbx_description
1 polymer ?
#
loop_
_entity_poly.entity_id
_entity_poly.type
_entity_poly.pdbx_seq_one_letter_code
_entity_poly.pdbx_strand_id
1 'polypeptide(L)'
;MAVLGGMIMHWFSMQRKYQERITQSSEGQQNILMANWKMSNELRMSRSILYPRPNSDKSIKSDTMIYFKNSCGDIICYFHDKNTLEIKRCVIPNGVSAPTVDKKPIAQGINEVFFTAVGVENRLIDIYTRSLESYGLESIYLIND
;
A
#
# COMPACT_ATOMS: atom_id res chain seq x y z
N MET A 1 30.99 -5.29 41.88
CA MET A 1 30.07 -6.34 41.39
C MET A 1 28.71 -5.80 40.96
N ALA A 2 27.99 -5.02 41.79
CA ALA A 2 26.66 -4.49 41.44
C ALA A 2 26.65 -3.55 40.21
N VAL A 3 27.68 -2.71 40.04
CA VAL A 3 27.79 -1.78 38.89
C VAL A 3 28.01 -2.52 37.56
N LEU A 4 28.87 -3.55 37.56
CA LEU A 4 29.11 -4.39 36.37
C LEU A 4 27.87 -5.22 36.00
N GLY A 5 27.15 -5.75 37.00
CA GLY A 5 25.87 -6.43 36.78
C GLY A 5 24.80 -5.50 36.18
N GLY A 6 24.73 -4.26 36.65
CA GLY A 6 23.84 -3.23 36.09
C GLY A 6 24.18 -2.87 34.64
N MET A 7 25.47 -2.74 34.32
CA MET A 7 25.93 -2.46 32.95
C MET A 7 25.62 -3.61 31.98
N ILE A 8 25.82 -4.86 32.40
CA ILE A 8 25.52 -6.05 31.58
C ILE A 8 24.02 -6.17 31.32
N MET A 9 23.17 -5.99 32.35
CA MET A 9 21.72 -6.02 32.21
C MET A 9 21.20 -4.89 31.30
N HIS A 10 21.78 -3.69 31.40
CA HIS A 10 21.46 -2.57 30.52
C HIS A 10 21.85 -2.85 29.06
N TRP A 11 23.04 -3.42 28.83
CA TRP A 11 23.50 -3.82 27.50
C TRP A 11 22.59 -4.87 26.86
N PHE A 12 22.22 -5.93 27.59
CA PHE A 12 21.26 -6.92 27.10
C PHE A 12 19.89 -6.31 26.79
N SER A 13 19.39 -5.40 27.63
CA SER A 13 18.14 -4.69 27.38
C SER A 13 18.20 -3.84 26.11
N MET A 14 19.30 -3.11 25.91
CA MET A 14 19.51 -2.35 24.68
C MET A 14 19.59 -3.28 23.46
N GLN A 15 20.38 -4.35 23.52
CA GLN A 15 20.54 -5.28 22.41
C GLN A 15 19.21 -5.93 22.02
N ARG A 16 18.39 -6.32 22.99
CA ARG A 16 17.04 -6.84 22.74
C ARG A 16 16.17 -5.81 22.01
N LYS A 17 16.14 -4.56 22.49
CA LYS A 17 15.39 -3.48 21.83
C LYS A 17 15.89 -3.21 20.41
N TYR A 18 17.20 -3.29 20.18
CA TYR A 18 17.78 -3.16 18.85
C TYR A 18 17.35 -4.30 17.93
N GLN A 19 17.39 -5.55 18.39
CA GLN A 19 16.93 -6.70 17.62
C GLN A 19 15.44 -6.60 17.30
N GLU A 20 14.61 -6.24 18.28
CA GLU A 20 13.17 -6.04 18.08
C GLU A 20 12.89 -4.98 16.99
N ARG A 21 13.60 -3.85 17.00
CA ARG A 21 13.49 -2.82 15.96
C ARG A 21 13.90 -3.33 14.57
N ILE A 22 14.99 -4.09 14.47
CA ILE A 22 15.46 -4.66 13.20
C ILE A 22 14.42 -5.64 12.66
N THR A 23 13.87 -6.52 13.50
CA THR A 23 12.83 -7.46 13.10
C THR A 23 11.58 -6.74 12.62
N GLN A 24 11.10 -5.74 13.35
CA GLN A 24 9.95 -4.93 12.94
C GLN A 24 10.19 -4.19 11.62
N SER A 25 11.39 -3.64 11.42
CA SER A 25 11.73 -3.00 10.14
C SER A 25 11.77 -4.00 8.98
N SER A 26 12.33 -5.18 9.19
CA SER A 26 12.38 -6.23 8.17
C SER A 26 10.97 -6.72 7.81
N GLU A 27 10.12 -6.94 8.80
CA GLU A 27 8.73 -7.36 8.60
C GLU A 27 7.94 -6.28 7.85
N GLY A 28 8.07 -5.02 8.27
CA GLY A 28 7.41 -3.89 7.62
C GLY A 28 7.80 -3.75 6.15
N GLN A 29 9.09 -3.87 5.83
CA GLN A 29 9.56 -3.85 4.43
C GLN A 29 9.01 -5.02 3.61
N GLN A 30 8.95 -6.22 4.17
CA GLN A 30 8.40 -7.38 3.48
C GLN A 30 6.90 -7.21 3.17
N ASN A 31 6.13 -6.70 4.13
CA ASN A 31 4.71 -6.40 3.94
C ASN A 31 4.49 -5.38 2.82
N ILE A 32 5.29 -4.31 2.82
CA ILE A 32 5.26 -3.28 1.78
C ILE A 32 5.56 -3.90 0.40
N LEU A 33 6.66 -4.65 0.26
CA LEU A 33 7.05 -5.26 -1.01
C LEU A 33 5.97 -6.20 -1.55
N MET A 34 5.36 -7.03 -0.68
CA MET A 34 4.29 -7.94 -1.09
C MET A 34 3.02 -7.20 -1.51
N ALA A 35 2.65 -6.14 -0.79
CA ALA A 35 1.49 -5.31 -1.12
C ALA A 35 1.67 -4.66 -2.49
N ASN A 36 2.82 -4.00 -2.66
CA ASN A 36 3.21 -3.31 -3.86
C ASN A 36 3.26 -4.25 -5.06
N TRP A 37 3.94 -5.39 -4.97
CA TRP A 37 4.04 -6.34 -6.09
C TRP A 37 2.66 -6.79 -6.61
N LYS A 38 1.72 -7.09 -5.70
CA LYS A 38 0.36 -7.49 -6.08
C LYS A 38 -0.41 -6.36 -6.76
N MET A 39 -0.35 -5.15 -6.20
CA MET A 39 -1.05 -3.99 -6.75
C MET A 39 -0.45 -3.55 -8.10
N SER A 40 0.88 -3.49 -8.19
CA SER A 40 1.61 -3.03 -9.37
C SER A 40 1.34 -3.86 -10.61
N ASN A 41 1.21 -5.19 -10.48
CA ASN A 41 0.92 -6.04 -11.62
C ASN A 41 -0.46 -5.74 -12.23
N GLU A 42 -1.48 -5.53 -11.40
CA GLU A 42 -2.83 -5.23 -11.88
C GLU A 42 -2.96 -3.77 -12.38
N LEU A 43 -2.35 -2.83 -11.67
CA LEU A 43 -2.37 -1.41 -12.03
C LEU A 43 -1.63 -1.12 -13.34
N ARG A 44 -0.49 -1.77 -13.62
CA ARG A 44 0.22 -1.62 -14.91
C ARG A 44 -0.65 -1.99 -16.11
N MET A 45 -1.53 -2.98 -15.92
CA MET A 45 -2.44 -3.48 -16.95
C MET A 45 -3.75 -2.70 -17.04
N SER A 46 -3.95 -1.73 -16.15
CA SER A 46 -5.17 -0.91 -16.14
C SER A 46 -5.24 0.00 -17.37
N ARG A 47 -6.47 0.23 -17.85
CA ARG A 47 -6.76 1.11 -18.99
C ARG A 47 -6.87 2.57 -18.59
N SER A 48 -7.42 2.82 -17.41
CA SER A 48 -7.63 4.19 -16.92
C SER A 48 -7.83 4.20 -15.41
N ILE A 49 -7.32 5.26 -14.79
CA ILE A 49 -7.59 5.59 -13.40
C ILE A 49 -8.86 6.45 -13.34
N LEU A 50 -9.82 6.03 -12.52
CA LEU A 50 -11.07 6.75 -12.28
C LEU A 50 -10.98 7.65 -11.05
N TYR A 51 -10.16 7.24 -10.08
CA TYR A 51 -9.96 7.94 -8.82
C TYR A 51 -8.62 7.52 -8.18
N PRO A 52 -7.86 8.40 -7.52
CA PRO A 52 -8.13 9.83 -7.29
C PRO A 52 -8.18 10.64 -8.59
N ARG A 53 -9.10 11.60 -8.66
CA ARG A 53 -9.22 12.47 -9.83
C ARG A 53 -8.12 13.54 -9.82
N PRO A 54 -7.57 13.91 -10.99
CA PRO A 54 -6.72 15.08 -11.10
C PRO A 54 -7.56 16.31 -10.80
N ASN A 55 -6.97 17.23 -10.06
CA ASN A 55 -7.61 18.50 -9.78
C ASN A 55 -7.30 19.50 -10.92
N SER A 56 -8.21 20.44 -11.19
CA SER A 56 -8.06 21.39 -12.31
C SER A 56 -6.89 22.35 -12.13
N ASP A 57 -6.45 22.53 -10.89
CA ASP A 57 -5.28 23.33 -10.49
C ASP A 57 -3.95 22.55 -10.57
N LYS A 58 -3.96 21.30 -11.05
CA LYS A 58 -2.82 20.37 -11.09
C LYS A 58 -2.24 20.05 -9.71
N SER A 59 -3.01 20.25 -8.63
CA SER A 59 -2.59 19.85 -7.28
C SER A 59 -2.53 18.33 -7.16
N ILE A 60 -1.48 17.87 -6.45
CA ILE A 60 -1.29 16.47 -6.11
C ILE A 60 -2.39 16.08 -5.12
N LYS A 61 -3.25 15.13 -5.50
CA LYS A 61 -4.30 14.61 -4.63
C LYS A 61 -4.02 13.16 -4.26
N SER A 62 -3.89 12.94 -2.97
CA SER A 62 -3.70 11.61 -2.38
C SER A 62 -5.00 11.14 -1.74
N ASP A 63 -5.33 9.86 -1.91
CA ASP A 63 -6.45 9.23 -1.23
C ASP A 63 -6.07 7.82 -0.72
N THR A 64 -6.78 7.34 0.28
CA THR A 64 -6.68 5.99 0.84
C THR A 64 -7.30 4.91 -0.04
N MET A 65 -7.91 5.29 -1.16
CA MET A 65 -8.52 4.39 -2.12
C MET A 65 -8.18 4.77 -3.57
N ILE A 66 -8.12 3.76 -4.43
CA ILE A 66 -7.91 3.91 -5.88
C ILE A 66 -8.95 3.10 -6.63
N TYR A 67 -9.50 3.68 -7.69
CA TYR A 67 -10.44 3.01 -8.60
C TYR A 67 -9.87 3.08 -10.00
N PHE A 68 -9.84 1.96 -10.70
CA PHE A 68 -9.32 1.90 -12.06
C PHE A 68 -10.06 0.84 -12.88
N LYS A 69 -10.04 1.01 -14.20
CA LYS A 69 -10.59 0.01 -15.13
C LYS A 69 -9.52 -0.99 -15.52
N ASN A 70 -9.80 -2.28 -15.38
CA ASN A 70 -8.95 -3.34 -15.91
C ASN A 70 -9.09 -3.44 -17.45
N SER A 71 -8.33 -4.35 -18.06
CA SER A 71 -8.39 -4.63 -19.51
C SER A 71 -9.73 -5.19 -19.98
N CYS A 72 -10.50 -5.86 -19.12
CA CYS A 72 -11.84 -6.36 -19.41
C CYS A 72 -12.93 -5.27 -19.31
N GLY A 73 -12.59 -4.10 -18.74
CA GLY A 73 -13.51 -3.01 -18.49
C GLY A 73 -14.18 -3.03 -17.11
N ASP A 74 -13.90 -4.03 -16.28
CA ASP A 74 -14.35 -4.05 -14.88
C ASP A 74 -13.66 -2.95 -14.09
N ILE A 75 -14.35 -2.41 -13.09
CA ILE A 75 -13.76 -1.44 -12.18
C ILE A 75 -13.19 -2.21 -10.99
N ILE A 76 -11.89 -2.07 -10.80
CA ILE A 76 -11.17 -2.59 -9.63
C ILE A 76 -11.01 -1.44 -8.65
N CYS A 77 -11.18 -1.74 -7.36
CA CYS A 77 -10.86 -0.80 -6.30
C CYS A 77 -9.98 -1.43 -5.25
N TYR A 78 -8.94 -0.68 -4.87
CA TYR A 78 -8.19 -0.95 -3.66
C TYR A 78 -8.54 0.09 -2.61
N PHE A 79 -8.76 -0.37 -1.39
CA PHE A 79 -9.01 0.51 -0.25
C PHE A 79 -8.36 -0.03 1.01
N HIS A 80 -8.00 0.89 1.90
CA HIS A 80 -7.42 0.56 3.19
C HIS A 80 -8.49 0.38 4.26
N ASP A 81 -8.46 -0.77 4.94
CA ASP A 81 -9.22 -0.97 6.16
C ASP A 81 -8.34 -0.68 7.38
N LYS A 82 -8.56 0.48 8.00
CA LYS A 82 -7.80 0.94 9.16
C LYS A 82 -8.00 0.07 10.40
N ASN A 83 -9.11 -0.66 10.50
CA ASN A 83 -9.38 -1.50 11.66
C ASN A 83 -8.62 -2.82 11.60
N THR A 84 -8.50 -3.40 10.40
CA THR A 84 -7.80 -4.68 10.21
C THR A 84 -6.35 -4.52 9.74
N LEU A 85 -5.92 -3.30 9.40
CA LEU A 85 -4.60 -3.00 8.82
C LEU A 85 -4.39 -3.74 7.49
N GLU A 86 -5.45 -3.81 6.68
CA GLU A 86 -5.47 -4.57 5.44
C GLU A 86 -5.71 -3.66 4.24
N ILE A 87 -5.09 -4.03 3.12
CA ILE A 87 -5.49 -3.51 1.80
C ILE A 87 -6.45 -4.54 1.21
N LYS A 88 -7.68 -4.12 0.96
CA LYS A 88 -8.72 -4.95 0.36
C LYS A 88 -8.90 -4.58 -1.10
N ARG A 89 -9.34 -5.56 -1.89
CA ARG A 89 -9.68 -5.40 -3.30
C ARG A 89 -11.16 -5.66 -3.48
N CYS A 90 -11.82 -4.82 -4.25
CA CYS A 90 -13.16 -5.10 -4.75
C CYS A 90 -13.22 -5.01 -6.26
N VAL A 91 -14.14 -5.77 -6.83
CA VAL A 91 -14.41 -5.84 -8.25
C VAL A 91 -15.85 -5.41 -8.47
N ILE A 92 -16.04 -4.45 -9.34
CA ILE A 92 -17.34 -4.03 -9.85
C ILE A 92 -17.35 -4.47 -11.32
N PRO A 93 -18.01 -5.60 -11.64
CA PRO A 93 -18.02 -6.12 -12.99
C PRO A 93 -18.64 -5.14 -13.98
N ASN A 94 -18.16 -5.15 -15.23
CA ASN A 94 -18.77 -4.41 -16.32
C ASN A 94 -20.04 -5.12 -16.84
N GLY A 95 -21.03 -5.28 -15.96
CA GLY A 95 -22.26 -6.01 -16.23
C GLY A 95 -23.26 -5.89 -15.09
N VAL A 96 -24.30 -6.73 -15.09
CA VAL A 96 -25.42 -6.67 -14.14
C VAL A 96 -25.09 -7.27 -12.76
N SER A 97 -23.88 -7.82 -12.60
CA SER A 97 -23.44 -8.47 -11.37
C SER A 97 -23.18 -7.45 -10.27
N ALA A 98 -23.52 -7.80 -9.04
CA ALA A 98 -23.25 -6.96 -7.88
C ALA A 98 -21.73 -6.82 -7.63
N PRO A 99 -21.27 -5.67 -7.08
CA PRO A 99 -19.91 -5.51 -6.58
C PRO A 99 -19.54 -6.60 -5.57
N THR A 100 -18.33 -7.12 -5.68
CA THR A 100 -17.80 -8.12 -4.74
C THR A 100 -16.48 -7.64 -4.14
N VAL A 101 -16.31 -7.88 -2.84
CA VAL A 101 -15.02 -7.68 -2.15
C VAL A 101 -14.33 -9.04 -2.08
N ASP A 102 -13.05 -9.09 -2.43
CA ASP A 102 -12.27 -10.31 -2.36
C ASP A 102 -12.21 -10.82 -0.91
N LYS A 103 -12.44 -12.13 -0.72
CA LYS A 103 -12.43 -12.75 0.61
C LYS A 103 -11.07 -12.65 1.30
N LYS A 104 -9.98 -12.64 0.51
CA LYS A 104 -8.61 -12.49 1.01
C LYS A 104 -8.14 -11.07 0.70
N PRO A 105 -7.54 -10.38 1.67
CA PRO A 105 -6.95 -9.08 1.42
C PRO A 105 -5.74 -9.22 0.48
N ILE A 106 -5.41 -8.13 -0.19
CA ILE A 106 -4.21 -8.01 -1.01
C ILE A 106 -2.98 -8.02 -0.12
N ALA A 107 -3.02 -7.25 0.97
CA ALA A 107 -1.95 -7.17 1.95
C ALA A 107 -2.51 -7.01 3.36
N GLN A 108 -1.70 -7.42 4.34
CA GLN A 108 -1.98 -7.30 5.77
C GLN A 108 -0.80 -6.60 6.45
N GLY A 109 -1.03 -6.05 7.64
CA GLY A 109 0.01 -5.33 8.39
C GLY A 109 0.37 -3.98 7.79
N ILE A 110 -0.54 -3.37 7.01
CA ILE A 110 -0.34 -2.04 6.43
C ILE A 110 -1.02 -1.00 7.33
N ASN A 111 -0.24 -0.11 7.90
CA ASN A 111 -0.72 0.97 8.77
C ASN A 111 -1.40 2.08 7.96
N GLU A 112 -0.83 2.44 6.83
CA GLU A 112 -1.34 3.50 5.95
C GLU A 112 -1.03 3.19 4.50
N VAL A 113 -1.92 3.60 3.60
CA VAL A 113 -1.66 3.63 2.17
C VAL A 113 -2.31 4.87 1.57
N PHE A 114 -1.59 5.51 0.66
CA PHE A 114 -2.09 6.64 -0.11
C PHE A 114 -1.76 6.43 -1.59
N PHE A 115 -2.77 6.61 -2.43
CA PHE A 115 -2.68 6.58 -3.87
C PHE A 115 -2.76 8.00 -4.38
N THR A 116 -1.86 8.36 -5.29
CA THR A 116 -1.75 9.72 -5.80
C THR A 116 -1.66 9.67 -7.32
N ALA A 117 -2.63 10.29 -8.00
CA ALA A 117 -2.57 10.45 -9.45
C ALA A 117 -1.64 11.60 -9.80
N VAL A 118 -0.61 11.30 -10.58
CA VAL A 118 0.43 12.25 -10.98
C VAL A 118 0.44 12.37 -12.51
N GLY A 119 0.66 13.59 -13.01
CA GLY A 119 0.77 13.88 -14.44
C GLY A 119 -0.55 14.30 -15.11
N VAL A 120 -0.43 14.80 -16.34
CA VAL A 120 -1.52 15.46 -17.09
C VAL A 120 -2.58 14.47 -17.59
N GLU A 121 -2.24 13.18 -17.70
CA GLU A 121 -3.09 12.13 -18.28
C GLU A 121 -3.53 11.05 -17.26
N ASN A 122 -3.23 11.21 -15.96
CA ASN A 122 -3.46 10.19 -14.91
C ASN A 122 -2.83 8.81 -15.21
N ARG A 123 -1.75 8.79 -16.00
CA ARG A 123 -1.05 7.56 -16.38
C ARG A 123 0.04 7.15 -15.40
N LEU A 124 0.31 7.98 -14.39
CA LEU A 124 1.26 7.70 -13.33
C LEU A 124 0.53 7.73 -11.98
N ILE A 125 0.68 6.66 -11.21
CA ILE A 125 0.13 6.55 -9.86
C ILE A 125 1.27 6.32 -8.90
N ASP A 126 1.42 7.21 -7.93
CA ASP A 126 2.30 6.99 -6.79
C ASP A 126 1.51 6.30 -5.67
N ILE A 127 2.08 5.21 -5.16
CA ILE A 127 1.60 4.47 -4.00
C ILE A 127 2.58 4.70 -2.87
N TYR A 128 2.12 5.43 -1.85
CA TYR A 128 2.78 5.47 -0.57
C TYR A 128 2.20 4.38 0.33
N THR A 129 3.05 3.65 1.02
CA THR A 129 2.66 2.65 2.02
C THR A 129 3.48 2.79 3.30
N ARG A 130 2.84 2.56 4.44
CA ARG A 130 3.51 2.47 5.74
C ARG A 130 3.14 1.15 6.40
N SER A 131 4.14 0.44 6.90
CA SER A 131 3.99 -0.77 7.70
C SER A 131 5.00 -0.75 8.84
N LEU A 132 4.50 -0.80 10.08
CA LEU A 132 5.27 -0.55 11.29
C LEU A 132 6.07 0.76 11.17
N GLU A 133 7.39 0.68 11.37
CA GLU A 133 8.33 1.79 11.23
C GLU A 133 8.95 1.89 9.81
N SER A 134 8.41 1.16 8.85
CA SER A 134 8.89 1.14 7.46
C SER A 134 7.95 1.89 6.53
N TYR A 135 8.56 2.52 5.52
CA TYR A 135 7.90 3.39 4.55
C TYR A 135 8.26 2.93 3.14
N GLY A 136 7.28 2.96 2.24
CA GLY A 136 7.43 2.62 0.85
C GLY A 136 6.84 3.70 -0.04
N LEU A 137 7.50 3.97 -1.16
CA LEU A 137 6.98 4.80 -2.25
C LEU A 137 7.25 4.07 -3.56
N GLU A 138 6.20 3.79 -4.31
CA GLU A 138 6.30 3.18 -5.64
C GLU A 138 5.47 3.94 -6.66
N SER A 139 6.08 4.22 -7.81
CA SER A 139 5.42 4.88 -8.93
C SER A 139 5.11 3.86 -10.02
N ILE A 140 3.85 3.78 -10.41
CA ILE A 140 3.36 2.84 -11.43
C ILE A 140 2.87 3.62 -12.63
N TYR A 141 3.48 3.35 -13.78
CA TYR A 141 3.02 3.84 -15.07
C TYR A 141 2.05 2.84 -15.71
N LEU A 142 0.92 3.33 -16.21
CA LEU A 142 -0.09 2.54 -16.92
C LEU A 142 0.38 2.26 -18.35
N ILE A 143 0.53 0.97 -18.69
CA ILE A 143 1.12 0.53 -19.96
C ILE A 143 0.07 0.35 -21.06
N ASN A 144 -1.19 0.08 -20.68
CA ASN A 144 -2.26 -0.22 -21.62
C ASN A 144 -2.90 1.06 -22.19
N ASP A 145 -3.03 1.12 -23.52
CA ASP A 145 -3.88 2.08 -24.28
C ASP A 145 -5.18 1.39 -24.71
#